data_AF-A0A7J5E0Z9-F1
#
_entry.id   AF-A0A7J5E0Z9-F1
#
_cell.length_a   1.000
_cell.length_b   1.000
_cell.length_c   1.000
_cell.angle_alpha   90.00
_cell.angle_beta   90.00
_cell.angle_gamma   90.00
#
_symmetry.space_group_name_H-M   'P 1'
#
loop_
_entity.id
_entity.type
_entity.pdbx_description
1 polymer ?
#
loop_
_entity_poly.entity_id
_entity_poly.type
_entity_poly.pdbx_seq_one_letter_code
_entity_poly.pdbx_strand_id
1 'polypeptide(L)'
;MHAVAVTAVHALLAAEDKKPEDNDVVAGWTGFVVFVALIVAVAVIGWALTRSLRNAGRAKDAGMYGDEPADTTQEPGADDK
;
A
#
# COMPACT_ATOMS: atom_id res chain seq x y z
N MET A 1 34.81 7.67 -34.96
CA MET A 1 34.52 7.75 -33.52
C MET A 1 33.24 7.01 -33.11
N HIS A 2 32.15 7.07 -33.88
CA HIS A 2 30.91 6.34 -33.54
C HIS A 2 30.98 4.81 -33.71
N ALA A 3 31.69 4.31 -34.72
CA ALA A 3 31.80 2.86 -34.95
C ALA A 3 32.47 2.11 -33.78
N VAL A 4 33.56 2.66 -33.21
CA VAL A 4 34.26 2.08 -32.08
C VAL A 4 33.39 2.08 -30.81
N ALA A 5 32.63 3.15 -30.60
CA ALA A 5 31.69 3.25 -29.47
C ALA A 5 30.58 2.19 -29.59
N VAL A 6 30.02 1.98 -30.78
CA VAL A 6 29.00 0.96 -31.02
C VAL A 6 29.55 -0.44 -30.81
N THR A 7 30.75 -0.74 -31.30
CA THR A 7 31.40 -2.05 -31.09
C THR A 7 31.73 -2.31 -29.62
N ALA A 8 32.18 -1.28 -28.88
CA ALA A 8 32.44 -1.39 -27.45
C ALA A 8 31.16 -1.62 -26.63
N VAL A 9 30.06 -0.95 -26.99
CA VAL A 9 28.75 -1.16 -26.35
C VAL A 9 28.22 -2.57 -26.63
N HIS A 10 28.37 -3.08 -27.86
CA HIS A 10 27.96 -4.46 -28.18
C HIS A 10 28.81 -5.49 -27.44
N ALA A 11 30.12 -5.26 -27.30
CA ALA A 11 31.00 -6.16 -26.55
C ALA A 11 30.64 -6.17 -25.05
N LEU A 12 30.25 -5.03 -24.49
CA LEU A 12 29.80 -4.92 -23.10
C LEU A 12 28.47 -5.66 -22.89
N LEU A 13 27.49 -5.44 -23.75
CA LEU A 13 26.19 -6.11 -23.69
C LEU A 13 26.32 -7.64 -23.87
N ALA A 14 27.19 -8.09 -24.79
CA ALA A 14 27.45 -9.52 -25.00
C ALA A 14 28.19 -10.17 -23.82
N ALA A 15 29.00 -9.40 -23.07
CA ALA A 15 29.64 -9.90 -21.86
C ALA A 15 28.65 -10.05 -20.68
N GLU A 16 27.56 -9.27 -20.70
CA GLU A 16 26.48 -9.33 -19.71
C GLU A 16 25.38 -10.35 -20.07
N ASP A 17 25.37 -10.89 -21.29
CA ASP A 17 24.41 -11.91 -21.76
C ASP A 17 24.70 -13.32 -21.20
N LYS A 18 25.01 -13.37 -19.90
CA LYS A 18 25.09 -14.60 -19.13
C LYS A 18 23.67 -14.91 -18.68
N LYS A 19 22.89 -15.48 -19.60
CA LYS A 19 21.53 -15.98 -19.32
C LYS A 19 21.58 -16.78 -17.99
N PRO A 20 20.87 -16.33 -16.94
CA PRO A 20 20.81 -17.10 -15.71
C PRO A 20 20.26 -18.49 -16.02
N GLU A 21 20.85 -19.53 -15.45
CA GLU A 21 20.24 -20.86 -15.54
C GLU A 21 18.85 -20.79 -14.88
N ASP A 22 17.86 -21.48 -15.45
CA ASP A 22 16.42 -21.34 -15.09
C ASP A 22 16.11 -21.53 -13.59
N ASN A 23 17.06 -22.09 -12.81
CA ASN A 23 16.94 -22.33 -11.37
C ASN A 23 17.49 -21.19 -10.48
N ASP A 24 18.09 -20.14 -11.04
CA ASP A 24 18.65 -18.99 -10.29
C ASP A 24 17.58 -17.91 -9.98
N VAL A 25 16.37 -18.07 -10.53
CA VAL A 25 15.21 -17.20 -10.31
C VAL A 25 14.25 -17.76 -9.26
N VAL A 26 14.75 -18.50 -8.28
CA VAL A 26 14.01 -18.75 -7.06
C VAL A 26 14.27 -17.58 -6.13
N ALA A 27 13.21 -16.83 -5.79
CA ALA A 27 13.27 -15.81 -4.76
C ALA A 27 13.75 -16.47 -3.46
N GLY A 28 15.05 -16.35 -3.18
CA GLY A 28 15.63 -16.81 -1.94
C GLY A 28 14.93 -16.14 -0.76
N TRP A 29 15.33 -16.51 0.46
CA TRP A 29 14.75 -15.99 1.70
C TRP A 29 14.54 -14.46 1.72
N THR A 30 15.43 -13.70 1.06
CA THR A 30 15.31 -12.25 0.85
C THR A 30 14.02 -11.83 0.15
N GLY A 31 13.61 -12.51 -0.93
CA GLY A 31 12.38 -12.18 -1.66
C GLY A 31 11.14 -12.43 -0.81
N PHE A 32 11.15 -13.47 0.02
CA PHE A 32 10.10 -13.71 1.02
C PHE A 32 10.02 -12.57 2.04
N VAL A 33 11.15 -12.10 2.58
CA VAL A 33 11.18 -10.97 3.53
C VAL A 33 10.62 -9.70 2.89
N VAL A 34 11.00 -9.40 1.64
CA VAL A 34 10.48 -8.25 0.90
C VAL A 34 8.97 -8.36 0.71
N PHE A 35 8.47 -9.54 0.34
CA PHE A 35 7.03 -9.77 0.18
C PHE A 35 6.24 -9.53 1.47
N VAL A 36 6.73 -10.06 2.60
CA VAL A 36 6.10 -9.83 3.91
C VAL A 36 6.16 -8.34 4.30
N ALA A 37 7.28 -7.67 4.05
CA ALA A 37 7.41 -6.23 4.31
C ALA A 37 6.39 -5.40 3.52
N LEU A 38 6.12 -5.78 2.26
CA LEU A 38 5.09 -5.13 1.44
C LEU A 38 3.69 -5.35 2.01
N ILE A 39 3.36 -6.55 2.49
CA ILE A 39 2.08 -6.83 3.15
C ILE A 39 1.92 -5.95 4.39
N VAL A 40 2.96 -5.89 5.24
CA VAL A 40 2.94 -5.06 6.45
C VAL A 40 2.77 -3.59 6.09
N ALA A 41 3.47 -3.10 5.07
CA ALA A 41 3.32 -1.72 4.61
C ALA A 41 1.87 -1.40 4.21
N VAL A 42 1.23 -2.28 3.43
CA VAL A 42 -0.18 -2.13 3.04
C VAL A 42 -1.10 -2.17 4.26
N ALA A 43 -0.88 -3.09 5.20
CA ALA A 43 -1.67 -3.19 6.42
C ALA A 43 -1.56 -1.94 7.29
N VAL A 44 -0.35 -1.37 7.43
CA VAL A 44 -0.10 -0.13 8.17
C VAL A 44 -0.81 1.04 7.52
N ILE A 45 -0.74 1.17 6.19
CA ILE A 45 -1.44 2.23 5.44
C ILE A 45 -2.96 2.09 5.63
N GLY A 46 -3.52 0.89 5.46
CA GLY A 46 -4.95 0.64 5.64
C GLY A 46 -5.42 0.91 7.07
N TRP A 47 -4.61 0.57 8.07
CA TRP A 47 -4.88 0.87 9.48
C TRP A 47 -4.85 2.37 9.76
N ALA A 48 -3.84 3.09 9.27
CA ALA A 48 -3.70 4.53 9.46
C ALA A 48 -4.88 5.30 8.83
N LEU A 49 -5.30 4.90 7.62
CA LEU A 49 -6.46 5.46 6.94
C LEU A 49 -7.76 5.15 7.71
N THR A 50 -7.95 3.91 8.13
CA THR A 50 -9.15 3.52 8.90
C THR A 50 -9.21 4.27 10.23
N ARG A 51 -8.06 4.46 10.89
CA ARG A 51 -7.94 5.22 12.13
C ARG A 51 -8.27 6.70 11.93
N SER A 52 -7.81 7.32 10.83
CA SER A 52 -8.11 8.73 10.55
C SER A 52 -9.62 8.95 10.31
N LEU A 53 -10.26 8.06 9.54
CA LEU A 53 -11.71 8.12 9.28
C LEU A 53 -12.52 7.93 10.57
N ARG A 54 -12.14 6.97 11.43
CA ARG A 54 -12.82 6.74 12.72
C ARG A 54 -12.67 7.92 13.68
N ASN A 55 -11.50 8.57 13.70
CA ASN A 55 -11.29 9.75 14.54
C ASN A 55 -12.12 10.93 14.04
N ALA A 56 -12.21 11.13 12.72
CA ALA A 56 -13.06 12.16 12.13
C ALA A 56 -14.55 11.93 12.47
N GLY A 57 -15.03 10.69 12.40
CA GLY A 57 -16.38 10.32 12.82
C GLY A 57 -16.64 10.67 14.29
N ARG A 58 -15.73 10.28 15.20
CA ARG A 58 -15.86 10.61 16.63
C ARG A 58 -15.81 12.11 16.92
N ALA A 59 -15.02 12.88 16.18
CA ALA A 59 -14.98 14.33 16.33
C ALA A 59 -16.27 14.98 15.86
N LYS A 60 -16.86 14.47 14.77
CA LYS A 60 -18.19 14.86 14.29
C LYS A 60 -19.29 14.52 15.30
N ASP A 61 -19.30 13.29 15.82
CA ASP A 61 -20.29 12.84 16.81
C ASP A 61 -20.17 13.62 18.14
N ALA A 62 -18.97 14.12 18.45
CA ALA A 62 -18.72 14.99 19.60
C ALA A 62 -19.10 16.47 19.37
N GLY A 63 -19.73 16.83 18.24
CA GLY A 63 -20.18 18.19 17.94
C GLY A 63 -19.05 19.20 17.70
N MET A 64 -17.81 18.75 17.51
CA MET A 64 -16.62 19.63 17.38
C MET A 64 -16.61 20.47 16.10
N TYR A 65 -17.50 20.20 15.15
CA TYR A 65 -17.65 20.95 13.90
C TYR A 65 -18.85 21.91 13.88
N GLY A 66 -19.53 22.11 15.02
CA GLY A 66 -20.62 23.08 15.14
C GLY A 66 -22.02 22.54 14.82
N ASP A 67 -22.19 21.22 14.73
CA ASP A 67 -23.50 20.57 14.66
C ASP A 67 -23.87 20.00 16.04
N GLU A 68 -25.14 20.22 16.44
CA GLU A 68 -25.73 19.69 17.68
C GLU A 68 -25.48 18.15 17.74
N PRO A 69 -24.97 17.59 18.85
CA PRO A 69 -24.68 16.17 18.95
C PRO A 69 -25.94 15.34 18.65
N ALA A 70 -25.84 14.41 17.70
CA ALA A 70 -26.95 13.53 17.35
C ALA A 70 -27.28 12.63 18.55
N ASP A 71 -28.41 12.91 19.19
CA ASP A 71 -28.92 12.14 20.31
C ASP A 71 -29.33 10.74 19.83
N THR A 72 -28.52 9.72 20.12
CA THR A 72 -28.75 8.33 19.70
C THR A 72 -29.88 7.63 20.48
N THR A 73 -30.66 8.38 21.26
CA THR A 73 -31.70 7.87 22.17
C THR A 73 -33.09 7.82 21.54
N GLN A 74 -33.28 8.19 20.27
CA GLN A 74 -34.62 8.14 19.66
C GLN A 74 -35.00 6.69 19.30
N GLU A 75 -35.72 6.04 20.23
CA GLU A 75 -36.42 4.77 20.04
C GLU A 75 -37.33 4.83 18.80
N PRO A 76 -37.30 3.81 17.91
CA PRO A 76 -38.14 3.79 16.74
C PRO A 76 -39.57 3.30 17.10
N GLY A 77 -40.50 4.25 17.13
CA GLY A 77 -41.92 4.05 16.83
C GLY A 77 -42.79 3.53 17.98
N ALA A 78 -43.59 4.41 18.58
CA ALA A 78 -44.68 4.00 19.46
C ALA A 78 -45.90 4.93 19.34
N ASP A 79 -46.28 5.33 18.12
CA ASP A 79 -47.38 6.28 17.96
C ASP A 79 -47.95 6.24 16.54
N ASP A 80 -48.81 5.24 16.29
CA ASP A 80 -49.94 5.37 15.36
C ASP A 80 -51.08 4.40 15.78
N LYS A 81 -52.06 4.95 16.50
CA LYS A 81 -53.37 4.36 16.86
C LYS A 81 -54.40 5.46 16.87
#